data_AF-A0A533VKV4-F1
#
_entry.id   AF-A0A533VKV4-F1
#
_cell.length_a   1.000
_cell.length_b   1.000
_cell.length_c   1.000
_cell.angle_alpha   90.00
_cell.angle_beta   90.00
_cell.angle_gamma   90.00
#
_symmetry.space_group_name_H-M   'P 1'
#
loop_
_entity.id
_entity.type
_entity.pdbx_description
1 polymer ?
#
loop_
_entity_poly.entity_id
_entity_poly.type
_entity_poly.pdbx_seq_one_letter_code
_entity_poly.pdbx_strand_id
1 'polypeptide(L)' 'MAFQKGTLVLVDYTAKVKDTNEVFETTREADAKSSSIYDANIKYQPRLIAVGESWVLKGLDDALLNANRSSVDI' A
#
# COMPACT_ATOMS: atom_id res chain seq x y z
N MET A 1 -3.72 17.31 7.42
CA MET A 1 -4.03 17.66 6.02
C MET A 1 -3.99 16.39 5.20
N ALA A 2 -5.01 16.18 4.37
CA ALA A 2 -5.08 15.09 3.42
C ALA A 2 -4.00 15.24 2.33
N PHE A 3 -3.61 14.14 1.69
CA PHE A 3 -2.74 14.20 0.51
C PHE A 3 -3.48 14.87 -0.65
N GLN A 4 -2.77 15.73 -1.39
CA GLN A 4 -3.32 16.35 -2.61
C GLN A 4 -3.14 15.40 -3.79
N LYS A 5 -4.01 15.52 -4.80
CA LYS A 5 -3.83 14.82 -6.08
C LYS A 5 -2.44 15.12 -6.66
N GLY A 6 -1.76 14.09 -7.16
CA GLY A 6 -0.40 14.16 -7.69
C GLY A 6 0.70 14.07 -6.62
N THR A 7 0.35 14.02 -5.32
CA THR A 7 1.35 13.81 -4.27
C THR A 7 1.99 12.43 -4.44
N LEU A 8 3.33 12.39 -4.40
CA LEU A 8 4.07 11.14 -4.39
C LEU A 8 4.27 10.65 -2.96
N VAL A 9 3.86 9.41 -2.70
CA VAL A 9 4.00 8.77 -1.38
C VAL A 9 4.65 7.40 -1.54
N LEU A 10 5.43 7.00 -0.54
CA LEU A 10 5.87 5.62 -0.36
C LEU A 10 4.90 4.94 0.58
N VAL A 11 4.30 3.84 0.12
CA VAL A 11 3.27 3.13 0.86
C VAL A 11 3.68 1.68 1.04
N ASP A 12 3.67 1.24 2.30
CA ASP A 12 3.60 -0.17 2.61
C ASP A 12 2.14 -0.60 2.73
N TYR A 13 1.79 -1.69 2.05
CA TYR A 13 0.43 -2.25 2.11
C TYR A 13 0.42 -3.77 1.99
N THR A 14 -0.69 -4.34 2.45
CA THR A 14 -1.02 -5.76 2.31
C THR A 14 -2.47 -5.85 1.85
N ALA A 15 -2.68 -6.40 0.66
CA ALA A 15 -3.99 -6.54 0.06
C ALA A 15 -4.60 -7.88 0.48
N LYS A 16 -5.84 -7.84 0.96
CA LYS A 16 -6.59 -9.01 1.43
C LYS A 16 -7.94 -9.10 0.76
N VAL A 17 -8.38 -10.33 0.49
CA VAL A 17 -9.78 -10.60 0.12
C VAL A 17 -10.64 -10.37 1.35
N LYS A 18 -11.64 -9.49 1.25
CA LYS A 18 -12.45 -9.06 2.41
C LYS A 18 -13.16 -10.23 3.12
N ASP A 19 -13.65 -11.19 2.35
CA ASP A 19 -14.48 -12.27 2.89
C ASP A 19 -13.65 -13.40 3.52
N THR A 20 -12.44 -13.67 2.99
CA THR A 20 -11.59 -14.78 3.45
C THR A 20 -10.41 -14.33 4.30
N ASN A 21 -10.09 -13.03 4.32
CA ASN A 21 -8.84 -12.46 4.85
C ASN A 21 -7.56 -13.00 4.18
N GLU A 22 -7.68 -13.72 3.07
CA GLU A 22 -6.55 -14.24 2.31
C GLU A 22 -5.71 -13.08 1.75
N VAL A 23 -4.41 -13.09 2.06
CA VAL A 23 -3.45 -12.13 1.51
C VAL A 23 -3.05 -12.59 0.13
N PHE A 24 -3.26 -11.76 -0.88
CA PHE A 24 -2.87 -12.06 -2.26
C PHE A 24 -1.74 -11.16 -2.79
N GLU A 25 -1.43 -10.06 -2.10
CA GLU A 25 -0.31 -9.17 -2.43
C GLU A 25 0.17 -8.43 -1.18
N THR A 26 1.48 -8.17 -1.08
CA THR A 26 2.04 -7.30 -0.04
C THR A 26 3.38 -6.70 -0.47
N THR A 27 3.68 -5.50 0.01
CA THR A 27 5.02 -4.90 -0.09
C THR A 27 5.93 -5.29 1.08
N ARG A 28 5.39 -5.97 2.10
CA ARG A 28 6.11 -6.32 3.34
C ARG A 28 6.53 -7.78 3.33
N GLU A 29 7.83 -8.03 3.37
CA GLU A 29 8.40 -9.38 3.32
C GLU A 29 7.88 -10.28 4.46
N ALA A 30 7.74 -9.73 5.66
CA ALA A 30 7.24 -10.46 6.83
C ALA A 30 5.82 -10.99 6.63
N ASP A 31 4.95 -10.20 6.01
CA ASP A 31 3.58 -10.61 5.69
C ASP A 31 3.57 -11.68 4.60
N ALA A 32 4.41 -11.52 3.56
CA ALA A 32 4.51 -12.47 2.46
C ALA A 32 4.91 -13.87 2.97
N LYS A 33 5.91 -13.91 3.86
CA LYS A 33 6.36 -15.14 4.53
C LYS A 33 5.27 -15.75 5.40
N SER A 34 4.53 -14.92 6.15
CA SER A 34 3.47 -15.37 7.05
C SER A 34 2.21 -15.84 6.32
N SER A 35 2.02 -15.43 5.06
CA SER A 35 0.85 -15.76 4.23
C SER A 35 1.17 -16.70 3.06
N SER A 36 2.34 -17.34 3.05
CA SER A 36 2.75 -18.32 2.03
C SER A 36 2.76 -17.81 0.58
N ILE A 37 2.84 -16.49 0.38
CA ILE A 37 2.95 -15.83 -0.95
C ILE A 37 4.34 -15.23 -1.18
N TYR A 38 5.32 -15.64 -0.39
CA TYR A 38 6.69 -15.19 -0.51
C TYR A 38 7.33 -15.68 -1.81
N ASP A 39 7.96 -14.78 -2.55
CA ASP A 39 8.78 -15.05 -3.73
C ASP A 39 10.16 -14.43 -3.53
N ALA A 40 11.20 -15.27 -3.56
CA ALA A 40 12.58 -14.85 -3.36
C ALA A 40 13.13 -13.93 -4.48
N ASN A 41 12.46 -13.87 -5.63
CA ASN A 41 12.83 -12.97 -6.73
C ASN A 41 12.23 -11.57 -6.57
N ILE A 42 11.26 -11.40 -5.67
CA ILE A 42 10.63 -10.11 -5.41
C ILE A 42 11.41 -9.34 -4.35
N LYS A 43 11.75 -8.09 -4.65
CA LYS A 43 12.25 -7.14 -3.66
C LYS A 43 11.07 -6.45 -2.97
N TYR A 44 10.77 -6.89 -1.75
CA TYR A 44 9.75 -6.30 -0.89
C TYR A 44 10.21 -4.95 -0.33
N GLN A 45 9.53 -3.87 -0.73
CA GLN A 45 9.81 -2.50 -0.31
C GLN A 45 8.57 -1.62 -0.54
N PRO A 46 8.46 -0.46 0.14
CA PRO A 46 7.35 0.47 -0.09
C PRO A 46 7.19 0.81 -1.56
N ARG A 47 5.94 0.83 -2.04
CA ARG A 47 5.62 1.18 -3.44
C ARG A 47 5.47 2.68 -3.56
N LEU A 48 6.07 3.27 -4.58
CA LEU A 48 5.85 4.67 -4.97
C LEU A 48 4.48 4.80 -5.65
N ILE A 49 3.62 5.67 -5.13
CA ILE A 49 2.26 5.89 -5.62
C ILE A 49 2.03 7.39 -5.81
N ALA A 50 1.48 7.77 -6.96
CA ALA A 50 0.92 9.09 -7.19
C ALA A 50 -0.56 9.10 -6.78
N VAL A 51 -0.88 9.84 -5.71
CA VAL A 51 -2.22 9.89 -5.13
C VAL A 51 -3.22 10.55 -6.10
N GLY A 52 -4.37 9.92 -6.34
CA GLY A 52 -5.43 10.42 -7.20
C GLY A 52 -5.15 10.32 -8.70
N GLU A 53 -4.12 9.56 -9.10
CA GLU A 53 -3.71 9.33 -10.49
C GLU A 53 -4.00 7.90 -10.98
N SER A 54 -4.78 7.10 -10.22
CA SER A 54 -5.20 5.75 -10.62
C SER A 54 -4.06 4.74 -10.84
N TRP A 55 -2.94 4.89 -10.13
CA TRP A 55 -1.81 3.94 -10.15
C TRP A 55 -2.11 2.63 -9.40
N VAL A 56 -3.12 2.65 -8.53
CA VAL A 56 -3.57 1.52 -7.71
C VAL A 56 -5.08 1.38 -7.80
N LEU A 57 -5.64 0.32 -7.20
CA LEU A 57 -7.08 0.10 -7.14
C LEU A 57 -7.79 1.35 -6.59
N LYS A 58 -8.90 1.72 -7.23
CA LYS A 58 -9.66 2.95 -6.89
C LYS A 58 -9.92 3.10 -5.39
N GLY A 59 -10.27 2.01 -4.70
CA GLY A 59 -10.53 2.05 -3.26
C GLY A 59 -9.30 2.45 -2.43
N LEU A 60 -8.10 2.00 -2.81
CA LEU A 60 -6.85 2.42 -2.16
C LEU A 60 -6.51 3.87 -2.52
N ASP A 61 -6.68 4.27 -3.79
CA ASP A 61 -6.39 5.63 -4.24
C ASP A 61 -7.31 6.67 -3.55
N ASP A 62 -8.61 6.37 -3.45
CA ASP A 62 -9.58 7.18 -2.71
C ASP A 62 -9.24 7.23 -1.20
N ALA A 63 -8.78 6.11 -0.62
CA ALA A 63 -8.38 6.08 0.78
C ALA A 63 -7.13 6.95 1.04
N LEU A 64 -6.16 6.96 0.12
CA LEU A 64 -4.97 7.81 0.20
C LEU A 64 -5.35 9.30 0.09
N LEU A 65 -6.29 9.67 -0.79
CA LEU A 65 -6.80 11.04 -0.87
C LEU A 65 -7.46 11.52 0.44
N ASN A 66 -7.98 10.59 1.26
CA ASN A 66 -8.60 10.90 2.55
C ASN A 66 -7.66 10.69 3.74
N ALA A 67 -6.49 10.10 3.53
CA ALA A 67 -5.53 9.82 4.57
C ALA A 67 -4.89 11.13 5.06
N ASN A 68 -4.96 11.38 6.37
CA ASN A 68 -4.23 12.49 6.98
C ASN A 68 -2.76 12.12 7.13
N ARG A 69 -1.88 13.01 6.69
CA ARG A 69 -0.44 12.91 6.93
C ARG A 69 -0.21 12.76 8.45
N SER A 70 0.22 11.60 8.91
CA SER A 70 0.83 11.52 10.24
C SER A 70 2.13 12.30 10.15
N SER A 71 2.23 13.39 10.91
CA SER A 71 3.48 14.12 11.06
C SER A 71 4.53 13.14 11.55
N VAL A 72 5.50 12.83 10.70
CA VAL A 72 6.81 12.40 11.18
C VAL A 72 7.42 13.68 11.72
N ASP A 73 7.40 13.83 13.04
CA ASP A 73 8.22 14.81 13.73
C ASP A 73 9.67 14.46 13.39
N ILE A 74 10.35 15.37 12.68
CA ILE A 74 11.79 15.35 12.45
C ILE A 74 12.44 16.10 13.59
#